data_AF-R7UY04-F1
#
_entry.id   AF-R7UY04-F1
#
_cell.length_a   1.000
_cell.length_b   1.000
_cell.length_c   1.000
_cell.angle_alpha   90.00
_cell.angle_beta   90.00
_cell.angle_gamma   90.00
#
_symmetry.space_group_name_H-M   'P 1'
#
loop_
_entity.id
_entity.type
_entity.pdbx_description
1 polymer ?
#
loop_
_entity_poly.entity_id
_entity_poly.type
_entity_poly.pdbx_seq_one_letter_code
_entity_poly.pdbx_strand_id
1 'polypeptide(L)' 'DINECLGERGVNYSVGCHNCINTKGSYTCDCDEGYELHPDGKSCIGQSTVG' A
#
# COMPACT_ATOMS: atom_id res chain seq x y z
N ASP A 1 4.43 -12.90 -13.08
CA ASP A 1 3.82 -11.89 -12.22
C ASP A 1 3.03 -10.90 -13.03
N ILE A 2 1.89 -10.49 -12.51
CA ILE A 2 1.08 -9.40 -13.04
C ILE A 2 1.39 -8.16 -12.20
N ASN A 3 1.55 -7.00 -12.82
CA ASN A 3 1.80 -5.77 -12.07
C ASN A 3 0.47 -5.16 -11.61
N GLU A 4 0.05 -5.43 -10.38
CA GLU A 4 -1.22 -4.91 -9.85
C GLU A 4 -1.23 -3.39 -9.74
N CYS A 5 -0.07 -2.74 -9.60
CA CYS A 5 0.05 -1.28 -9.52
C CYS A 5 -0.25 -0.56 -10.83
N LEU A 6 -0.24 -1.27 -11.97
CA LEU A 6 -0.71 -0.74 -13.25
C LEU A 6 -2.22 -0.92 -13.46
N GLY A 7 -2.90 -1.59 -12.52
CA GLY A 7 -4.34 -1.83 -12.56
C GLY A 7 -5.16 -0.71 -11.90
N GLU A 8 -6.46 -0.97 -11.81
CA GLU A 8 -7.42 -0.11 -11.11
C GLU A 8 -7.27 -0.18 -9.59
N ARG A 9 -7.17 0.99 -8.94
CA ARG A 9 -7.15 1.15 -7.47
C ARG A 9 -8.49 0.75 -6.86
N GLY A 10 -8.46 -0.06 -5.81
CA GLY A 10 -9.63 -0.67 -5.18
C GLY A 10 -10.10 -1.97 -5.82
N VAL A 11 -9.51 -2.35 -6.95
CA VAL A 11 -9.77 -3.64 -7.63
C VAL A 11 -8.51 -4.50 -7.61
N ASN A 12 -7.40 -3.97 -8.12
CA ASN A 12 -6.13 -4.70 -8.24
C ASN A 12 -5.22 -4.45 -7.04
N TYR A 13 -5.21 -3.22 -6.51
CA TYR A 13 -4.49 -2.87 -5.30
C TYR A 13 -5.34 -2.00 -4.37
N SER A 14 -5.03 -1.98 -3.07
CA SER A 14 -5.87 -1.37 -2.03
C SER A 14 -6.05 0.14 -2.24
N VAL A 15 -7.26 0.64 -1.96
CA VAL A 15 -7.54 2.08 -1.89
C VAL A 15 -6.71 2.75 -0.79
N GLY A 16 -6.37 2.02 0.27
CA GLY A 16 -5.55 2.50 1.38
C GLY A 16 -4.04 2.51 1.11
N CYS A 17 -3.59 2.10 -0.08
CA CYS A 17 -2.19 2.08 -0.46
C CYS A 17 -1.72 3.45 -0.94
N HIS A 18 -0.76 4.11 -0.30
CA HIS A 18 -0.29 5.42 -0.79
C HIS A 18 0.53 5.23 -2.07
N ASN A 19 1.65 4.53 -1.96
CA ASN A 19 2.55 4.22 -3.05
C ASN A 19 2.57 2.71 -3.29
N CYS A 20 1.97 2.25 -4.39
CA CYS A 20 1.95 0.82 -4.72
C CYS A 20 3.30 0.35 -5.26
N ILE A 21 3.81 -0.75 -4.70
CA ILE A 21 5.06 -1.40 -5.10
C ILE A 21 4.75 -2.82 -5.56
N ASN A 22 4.97 -3.09 -6.85
CA ASN A 22 4.83 -4.44 -7.37
C ASN A 22 5.93 -5.36 -6.84
N THR A 23 5.56 -6.53 -6.33
CA THR A 23 6.50 -7.57 -5.90
C THR A 23 6.31 -8.82 -6.75
N LYS A 24 6.99 -9.93 -6.41
CA LYS A 24 6.79 -11.20 -7.11
C LYS A 24 5.77 -12.04 -6.34
N GLY A 25 4.66 -12.35 -6.98
CA GLY A 25 3.48 -13.03 -6.48
C GLY A 25 2.42 -12.10 -5.87
N SER A 26 2.69 -10.79 -5.77
CA SER A 26 1.79 -9.81 -5.14
C SER A 26 2.30 -8.37 -5.30
N TYR A 27 1.69 -7.43 -4.56
CA TYR A 27 2.20 -6.08 -4.33
C TYR A 27 2.41 -5.77 -2.83
N THR A 28 3.09 -4.68 -2.52
CA THR A 28 3.09 -4.05 -1.19
C THR A 28 2.88 -2.55 -1.32
N CYS A 29 2.81 -1.84 -0.20
CA CYS A 29 2.60 -0.40 -0.17
C CYS A 29 3.70 0.28 0.62
N ASP A 30 4.17 1.39 0.09
CA ASP A 30 4.97 2.35 0.82
C ASP A 30 4.09 3.52 1.26
N CYS A 31 4.27 3.92 2.50
CA CYS A 31 3.40 4.88 3.17
C CYS A 31 4.09 6.23 3.28
N ASP A 32 3.33 7.30 3.09
CA ASP A 32 3.88 8.65 3.18
C ASP A 32 4.32 8.97 4.62
N GLU A 33 5.11 10.03 4.77
CA GLU A 33 5.62 10.44 6.08
C GLU A 33 4.49 10.57 7.12
N GLY A 34 4.73 9.96 8.27
CA GLY A 34 3.75 9.90 9.35
C GLY A 34 2.76 8.75 9.22
N TYR A 35 2.72 7.97 8.15
CA TYR A 35 1.82 6.80 8.05
C TYR A 35 2.60 5.49 8.22
N GLU A 36 1.94 4.47 8.75
CA GLU A 36 2.53 3.15 8.94
C GLU A 36 1.91 2.11 8.01
N LEU A 37 2.73 1.18 7.52
CA LEU A 37 2.26 0.05 6.73
C LEU A 37 1.45 -0.88 7.64
N HIS A 38 0.17 -1.06 7.32
CA HIS A 38 -0.71 -1.99 8.02
C HIS A 38 -0.14 -3.41 7.91
N PRO A 39 -0.35 -4.30 8.92
CA PRO A 39 0.18 -5.66 8.90
C PRO A 39 -0.27 -6.54 7.73
N ASP A 40 -1.30 -6.13 6.98
CA ASP A 40 -1.68 -6.78 5.72
C ASP A 40 -0.65 -6.55 4.61
N GLY A 41 0.22 -5.54 4.75
CA GLY A 41 1.19 -5.09 3.76
C GLY A 41 0.59 -4.38 2.55
N LYS A 42 -0.70 -3.98 2.64
CA LYS A 42 -1.52 -3.52 1.51
C LYS A 42 -2.13 -2.15 1.74
N SER A 43 -2.17 -1.67 2.98
CA SER A 43 -2.82 -0.40 3.32
C SER A 43 -1.93 0.39 4.27
N CYS A 44 -2.02 1.71 4.22
CA CYS A 44 -1.37 2.60 5.16
C CYS A 44 -2.37 3.02 6.24
N ILE A 45 -1.95 2.99 7.50
CA ILE A 45 -2.77 3.33 8.66
C ILE A 45 -2.13 4.44 9.49
N GLY A 46 -3.01 5.29 10.04
CA GLY A 46 -2.67 6.36 10.99
C GLY A 46 -1.92 7.55 10.37
N GLN A 47 -1.97 8.70 11.02
CA GLN A 47 -0.75 9.47 11.20
C GLN A 47 -0.20 8.95 12.53
N SER A 48 1.01 8.38 12.59
CA SER A 48 1.83 8.31 13.80
C SER A 48 2.09 9.75 14.25
N THR A 49 1.05 10.45 14.70
CA THR A 49 1.16 11.69 15.42
C THR A 49 1.92 11.34 16.68
N VAL A 50 3.22 11.66 16.64
CA VAL A 50 4.05 11.82 17.83
C VAL A 50 3.20 12.57 18.86
N GLY A 51 3.02 11.93 20.03
CA GLY A 51 2.34 12.55 21.17
C GLY A 51 3.04 13.80 21.68
#